data_AF-A0A5E4Z0Z1-F1
#
_entry.id   AF-A0A5E4Z0Z1-F1
#
_cell.length_a   1.000
_cell.length_b   1.000
_cell.length_c   1.000
_cell.angle_alpha   90.00
_cell.angle_beta   90.00
_cell.angle_gamma   90.00
#
_symmetry.space_group_name_H-M   'P 1'
#
loop_
_entity.id
_entity.type
_entity.pdbx_description
1 polymer ?
#
loop_
_entity_poly.entity_id
_entity_poly.type
_entity_poly.pdbx_seq_one_letter_code
_entity_poly.pdbx_strand_id
1 'polypeptide(L)'
;MNISHIATQVLATASAIPWFANYRDRPGQTFESARNITSDSRCPYVKREVPKPVSPLIGIEPQTYRHFLQTRLADLVDVCIVGHHDDRKNCLLDLPPGEPVMVPVSRMVESGCSRSLPPAIACELASTEREAWQLARQYRKQYSRDLRGKYSIASLETRIGEALRAVPDDVQQAFRHSDTRIVVPRHSFTRFYSGANEARRNGVKPSPPDATSLVMDGFSFFRDAMLGAYVVPPKDHPVQPFVVSLAGFYLIDDIRQPGPPAGNGYEGGQADSAPPPDSQIEFRALHEHFVRHSGHTFGHRPNYLAQDPDATTFHAIPRKGSVEQTLARYLHNGVKRYYRFAAAGPRERVARDSHRNARQALCDAGTFDGLSPRQRAQV
;
A
#
# COMPACT_ATOMS: atom_id res chain seq x y z
N MET A 1 56.43 23.67 6.15
CA MET A 1 56.27 22.64 7.21
C MET A 1 54.77 22.46 7.40
N ASN A 2 54.04 21.60 6.69
CA ASN A 2 54.22 20.21 6.26
C ASN A 2 53.91 19.19 7.38
N ILE A 3 52.64 18.72 7.43
CA ILE A 3 52.17 17.40 7.88
C ILE A 3 50.86 17.17 7.09
N SER A 4 50.81 16.53 5.92
CA SER A 4 51.06 15.13 5.53
C SER A 4 50.09 14.09 6.12
N HIS A 5 49.19 13.64 5.23
CA HIS A 5 48.73 12.27 4.95
C HIS A 5 48.28 11.34 6.09
N ILE A 6 46.99 10.98 6.07
CA ILE A 6 46.51 9.60 6.26
C ILE A 6 45.46 9.31 5.18
N ALA A 7 45.88 8.59 4.14
CA ALA A 7 45.05 7.68 3.35
C ALA A 7 44.82 6.41 4.20
N THR A 8 43.86 5.51 4.03
CA THR A 8 43.37 4.87 2.80
C THR A 8 42.25 3.88 3.21
N GLN A 9 41.27 3.69 2.32
CA GLN A 9 40.53 2.45 2.04
C GLN A 9 39.72 1.73 3.15
N VAL A 10 38.40 1.69 2.95
CA VAL A 10 37.64 0.43 3.11
C VAL A 10 36.93 0.14 1.80
N LEU A 11 37.40 -0.92 1.14
CA LEU A 11 36.79 -1.56 -0.02
C LEU A 11 35.40 -2.08 0.36
N ALA A 12 34.36 -1.57 -0.28
CA ALA A 12 33.07 -2.24 -0.34
C ALA A 12 33.16 -3.34 -1.40
N THR A 13 33.60 -4.54 -0.98
CA THR A 13 33.38 -5.76 -1.76
C THR A 13 31.90 -6.12 -1.67
N ALA A 14 31.13 -5.67 -2.66
CA ALA A 14 29.82 -6.22 -2.96
C ALA A 14 30.01 -7.61 -3.57
N SER A 15 30.09 -8.64 -2.73
CA SER A 15 29.86 -10.02 -3.18
C SER A 15 28.34 -10.25 -3.24
N ALA A 16 27.86 -10.39 -4.46
CA ALA A 16 26.57 -10.99 -4.75
C ALA A 16 26.49 -12.36 -4.04
N ILE A 17 25.50 -12.53 -3.16
CA ILE A 17 25.10 -13.84 -2.65
C ILE A 17 23.62 -14.05 -3.03
N PRO A 18 23.28 -15.17 -3.70
CA PRO A 18 21.96 -15.38 -4.28
C PRO A 18 20.92 -15.66 -3.21
N TRP A 19 19.75 -15.07 -3.36
CA TRP A 19 18.53 -15.39 -2.63
C TRP A 19 17.99 -16.77 -3.05
N PHE A 20 18.60 -17.86 -2.61
CA PHE A 20 17.94 -19.17 -2.60
C PHE A 20 18.39 -20.02 -1.40
N ALA A 21 17.39 -20.48 -0.65
CA ALA A 21 17.36 -21.64 0.23
C ALA A 21 18.29 -21.66 1.47
N ASN A 22 17.67 -21.43 2.63
CA ASN A 22 17.76 -22.38 3.76
C ASN A 22 16.51 -22.25 4.64
N TYR A 23 15.35 -22.61 4.08
CA TYR A 23 14.15 -22.96 4.84
C TYR A 23 14.23 -24.46 5.16
N ARG A 24 15.04 -24.82 6.15
CA ARG A 24 15.01 -26.13 6.81
C ARG A 24 14.91 -25.90 8.30
N ASP A 25 13.75 -25.43 8.74
CA ASP A 25 13.26 -25.71 10.07
C ASP A 25 11.86 -26.30 9.95
N ARG A 26 11.71 -27.49 10.51
CA ARG A 26 10.54 -28.38 10.40
C ARG A 26 9.26 -27.69 10.91
N PRO A 27 8.15 -27.66 10.15
CA PRO A 27 6.84 -27.26 10.67
C PRO A 27 6.16 -28.50 11.27
N GLY A 28 6.50 -28.85 12.51
CA GLY A 28 6.01 -30.09 13.14
C GLY A 28 5.37 -29.95 14.51
N GLN A 29 5.40 -28.78 15.13
CA GLN A 29 4.80 -28.60 16.47
C GLN A 29 4.04 -27.30 16.51
N THR A 30 2.71 -27.35 16.42
CA THR A 30 1.82 -26.29 16.96
C THR A 30 0.33 -26.65 17.05
N PHE A 31 -0.14 -27.84 16.63
CA PHE A 31 -1.59 -28.09 16.54
C PHE A 31 -2.13 -29.37 17.20
N GLU A 32 -1.42 -29.97 18.16
CA GLU A 32 -1.99 -31.09 18.93
C GLU A 32 -2.76 -30.67 20.19
N SER A 33 -2.52 -29.48 20.77
CA SER A 33 -3.18 -29.08 22.02
C SER A 33 -4.61 -28.54 21.87
N ALA A 34 -5.13 -28.38 20.65
CA ALA A 34 -6.44 -27.78 20.39
C ALA A 34 -7.62 -28.77 20.40
N ARG A 35 -7.38 -30.08 20.65
CA ARG A 35 -8.42 -31.12 20.52
C ARG A 35 -9.35 -31.29 21.73
N ASN A 36 -9.03 -30.72 22.89
CA ASN A 36 -9.87 -30.84 24.09
C ASN A 36 -10.31 -29.48 24.62
N ILE A 37 -11.32 -28.88 23.98
CA ILE A 37 -12.00 -27.68 24.49
C ILE A 37 -13.43 -28.08 24.86
N THR A 38 -13.63 -28.43 26.13
CA THR A 38 -14.96 -28.39 26.76
C THR A 38 -15.32 -26.93 27.05
N SER A 39 -16.62 -26.61 27.05
CA SER A 39 -17.19 -25.25 27.01
C SER A 39 -16.81 -24.30 28.16
N ASP A 40 -15.97 -24.72 29.12
CA ASP A 40 -15.55 -23.95 30.31
C ASP A 40 -14.05 -23.58 30.33
N SER A 41 -13.29 -23.85 29.27
CA SER A 41 -11.83 -23.61 29.27
C SER A 41 -11.45 -22.19 28.80
N ARG A 42 -10.53 -21.54 29.53
CA ARG A 42 -9.90 -20.27 29.12
C ARG A 42 -9.28 -20.43 27.74
N CYS A 43 -9.43 -19.42 26.87
CA CYS A 43 -8.92 -19.47 25.50
C CYS A 43 -7.45 -19.94 25.49
N PRO A 44 -7.09 -20.96 24.69
CA PRO A 44 -5.71 -21.42 24.61
C PRO A 44 -4.79 -20.32 24.08
N TYR A 45 -3.58 -20.23 24.61
CA TYR A 45 -2.59 -19.19 24.26
C TYR A 45 -1.98 -19.51 22.89
N VAL A 46 -2.43 -18.84 21.82
CA VAL A 46 -1.98 -19.06 20.44
C VAL A 46 -1.09 -17.90 19.93
N LYS A 47 -0.05 -17.57 20.68
CA LYS A 47 0.91 -16.53 20.28
C LYS A 47 2.21 -17.13 19.77
N ARG A 48 2.75 -16.53 18.72
CA ARG A 48 4.16 -16.71 18.33
C ARG A 48 5.00 -15.71 19.13
N GLU A 49 6.14 -16.15 19.63
CA GLU A 49 7.19 -15.23 20.09
C GLU A 49 7.77 -14.54 18.85
N VAL A 50 7.22 -13.38 18.50
CA VAL A 50 7.73 -12.55 17.41
C VAL A 50 8.42 -11.33 18.03
N PRO A 51 9.67 -11.01 17.64
CA PRO A 51 10.26 -9.72 17.94
C PRO A 51 9.30 -8.62 17.48
N LYS A 52 9.06 -7.62 18.33
CA LYS A 52 8.15 -6.50 18.05
C LYS A 52 8.37 -6.00 16.61
N PRO A 53 7.31 -5.83 15.81
CA PRO A 53 7.45 -5.22 14.50
C PRO A 53 8.08 -3.85 14.68
N VAL A 54 9.26 -3.66 14.12
CA VAL A 54 9.87 -2.34 13.98
C VAL A 54 8.97 -1.57 13.02
N SER A 55 8.41 -0.47 13.50
CA SER A 55 7.76 0.51 12.63
C SER A 55 7.96 1.90 13.21
N PRO A 56 8.08 2.94 12.35
CA PRO A 56 7.61 2.94 10.97
C PRO A 56 8.67 3.24 9.90
N LEU A 57 8.31 2.94 8.64
CA LEU A 57 8.83 3.66 7.47
C LEU A 57 8.80 5.16 7.77
N ILE A 58 9.91 5.83 7.50
CA ILE A 58 10.00 7.29 7.48
C ILE A 58 9.10 7.78 6.35
N GLY A 59 7.87 8.10 6.70
CA GLY A 59 6.84 8.59 5.81
C GLY A 59 5.67 9.07 6.65
N ILE A 60 5.20 10.28 6.38
CA ILE A 60 4.03 10.85 7.07
C ILE A 60 2.71 10.31 6.49
N GLU A 61 2.80 9.20 5.75
CA GLU A 61 1.69 8.60 5.03
C GLU A 61 0.63 8.12 6.01
N PRO A 62 -0.67 8.37 5.74
CA PRO A 62 -1.72 7.75 6.52
C PRO A 62 -1.64 6.22 6.44
N GLN A 63 -1.53 5.55 7.60
CA GLN A 63 -1.50 4.10 7.68
C GLN A 63 -2.77 3.47 7.06
N THR A 64 -2.60 2.48 6.18
CA THR A 64 -3.71 1.70 5.61
C THR A 64 -4.32 0.73 6.62
N TYR A 65 -5.57 0.31 6.38
CA TYR A 65 -6.21 -0.70 7.24
C TYR A 65 -5.46 -2.04 7.24
N ARG A 66 -4.90 -2.46 6.08
CA ARG A 66 -4.05 -3.64 5.99
C ARG A 66 -2.85 -3.53 6.94
N HIS A 67 -2.11 -2.43 6.87
CA HIS A 67 -0.94 -2.25 7.72
C HIS A 67 -1.33 -2.20 9.20
N PHE A 68 -2.45 -1.55 9.54
CA PHE A 68 -3.01 -1.58 10.89
C PHE A 68 -3.31 -3.01 11.38
N LEU A 69 -3.94 -3.86 10.56
CA LEU A 69 -4.22 -5.25 10.90
C LEU A 69 -2.94 -6.07 11.06
N GLN A 70 -1.99 -5.91 10.14
CA GLN A 70 -0.68 -6.58 10.21
C GLN A 70 0.02 -6.29 11.53
N THR A 71 0.05 -5.02 11.97
CA THR A 71 0.65 -4.65 13.26
C THR A 71 -0.13 -5.21 14.46
N ARG A 72 -1.46 -5.18 14.43
CA ARG A 72 -2.31 -5.55 15.58
C ARG A 72 -2.45 -7.06 15.80
N LEU A 73 -2.18 -7.84 14.77
CA LEU A 73 -2.34 -9.29 14.73
C LEU A 73 -1.01 -10.00 14.43
N ALA A 74 0.12 -9.30 14.54
CA ALA A 74 1.46 -9.83 14.26
C ALA A 74 1.87 -10.95 15.20
N ASP A 75 1.28 -11.00 16.40
CA ASP A 75 1.56 -12.01 17.44
C ASP A 75 0.87 -13.35 17.17
N LEU A 76 -0.07 -13.42 16.22
CA LEU A 76 -0.84 -14.63 15.95
C LEU A 76 -0.17 -15.50 14.89
N VAL A 77 -0.32 -16.82 15.03
CA VAL A 77 0.15 -17.80 14.06
C VAL A 77 -0.66 -17.75 12.76
N ASP A 78 -0.02 -18.05 11.64
CA ASP A 78 -0.69 -18.18 10.35
C ASP A 78 -1.67 -19.36 10.35
N VAL A 79 -2.72 -19.26 9.53
CA VAL A 79 -3.78 -20.27 9.42
C VAL A 79 -3.65 -21.01 8.10
N CYS A 80 -3.62 -22.34 8.14
CA CYS A 80 -3.67 -23.18 6.94
C CYS A 80 -5.12 -23.29 6.45
N ILE A 81 -5.34 -22.91 5.20
CA ILE A 81 -6.64 -22.99 4.53
C ILE A 81 -6.51 -23.66 3.16
N VAL A 82 -7.62 -24.19 2.65
CA VAL A 82 -7.68 -24.84 1.33
C VAL A 82 -8.75 -24.16 0.49
N GLY A 83 -8.41 -23.77 -0.75
CA GLY A 83 -9.36 -23.24 -1.72
C GLY A 83 -10.38 -24.30 -2.15
N HIS A 84 -11.64 -23.91 -2.36
CA HIS A 84 -12.72 -24.80 -2.83
C HIS A 84 -13.05 -24.51 -4.31
N HIS A 85 -13.47 -25.53 -5.08
CA HIS A 85 -13.87 -25.35 -6.49
C HIS A 85 -15.14 -24.51 -6.66
N ASP A 86 -16.10 -24.65 -5.74
CA ASP A 86 -17.24 -23.72 -5.59
C ASP A 86 -16.79 -22.41 -4.93
N ASP A 87 -16.73 -21.37 -5.75
CA ASP A 87 -16.38 -20.00 -5.40
C ASP A 87 -17.23 -19.38 -4.28
N ARG A 88 -18.47 -19.83 -4.08
CA ARG A 88 -19.35 -19.32 -3.01
C ARG A 88 -18.91 -19.75 -1.62
N LYS A 89 -18.02 -20.75 -1.54
CA LYS A 89 -17.47 -21.26 -0.28
C LYS A 89 -16.12 -20.64 0.07
N ASN A 90 -15.51 -19.93 -0.87
CA ASN A 90 -14.24 -19.24 -0.64
C ASN A 90 -14.48 -17.82 -0.13
N CYS A 91 -13.61 -17.35 0.75
CA CYS A 91 -13.55 -15.92 1.02
C CYS A 91 -13.02 -15.15 -0.20
N LEU A 92 -12.89 -13.83 -0.05
CA LEU A 92 -12.20 -12.94 -1.00
C LEU A 92 -10.66 -13.08 -0.94
N LEU A 93 -10.19 -14.31 -0.83
CA LEU A 93 -8.81 -14.72 -1.00
C LEU A 93 -8.67 -15.32 -2.39
N ASP A 94 -7.53 -15.09 -3.02
CA ASP A 94 -7.18 -15.77 -4.25
C ASP A 94 -6.42 -17.03 -3.87
N LEU A 95 -7.13 -18.16 -3.87
CA LEU A 95 -6.59 -19.45 -3.46
C LEU A 95 -6.76 -20.45 -4.60
N PRO A 96 -5.71 -21.18 -4.99
CA PRO A 96 -5.86 -22.33 -5.86
C PRO A 96 -6.77 -23.38 -5.20
N PRO A 97 -7.71 -23.98 -5.94
CA PRO A 97 -8.61 -24.97 -5.37
C PRO A 97 -7.86 -26.27 -5.04
N GLY A 98 -8.11 -26.82 -3.86
CA GLY A 98 -7.53 -28.09 -3.39
C GLY A 98 -6.11 -27.99 -2.81
N GLU A 99 -5.44 -26.85 -2.95
CA GLU A 99 -4.08 -26.65 -2.46
C GLU A 99 -4.08 -25.99 -1.07
N PRO A 100 -3.30 -26.52 -0.10
CA PRO A 100 -3.14 -25.92 1.21
C PRO A 100 -2.24 -24.68 1.15
N VAL A 101 -2.70 -23.58 1.73
CA VAL A 101 -1.97 -22.30 1.77
C VAL A 101 -1.96 -21.75 3.20
N MET A 102 -0.78 -21.36 3.67
CA MET A 102 -0.63 -20.63 4.95
C MET A 102 -0.97 -19.15 4.75
N VAL A 103 -1.94 -18.65 5.52
CA VAL A 103 -2.42 -17.26 5.40
C VAL A 103 -2.38 -16.57 6.76
N PRO A 104 -1.75 -15.39 6.87
CA PRO A 104 -1.75 -14.61 8.11
C PRO A 104 -3.16 -14.26 8.58
N VAL A 105 -3.38 -14.26 9.90
CA VAL A 105 -4.70 -13.90 10.49
C VAL A 105 -5.12 -12.48 10.07
N SER A 106 -4.17 -11.55 9.96
CA SER A 106 -4.43 -10.21 9.44
C SER A 106 -5.04 -10.22 8.04
N ARG A 107 -4.59 -11.12 7.16
CA ARG A 107 -5.10 -11.29 5.79
C ARG A 107 -6.44 -12.00 5.77
N MET A 108 -6.65 -12.98 6.65
CA MET A 108 -7.95 -13.63 6.88
C MET A 108 -9.01 -12.59 7.28
N VAL A 109 -8.69 -11.72 8.25
CA VAL A 109 -9.59 -10.65 8.72
C VAL A 109 -9.84 -9.60 7.63
N GLU A 110 -8.79 -9.15 6.92
CA GLU A 110 -8.93 -8.16 5.82
C GLU A 110 -9.87 -8.63 4.71
N SER A 111 -9.85 -9.93 4.43
CA SER A 111 -10.56 -10.59 3.32
C SER A 111 -11.92 -11.15 3.74
N GLY A 112 -12.32 -10.94 4.99
CA GLY A 112 -13.61 -11.35 5.52
C GLY A 112 -13.74 -12.79 5.97
N CYS A 113 -12.62 -13.49 6.13
CA CYS A 113 -12.59 -14.87 6.61
C CYS A 113 -12.62 -15.00 8.12
N SER A 114 -12.99 -13.97 8.88
CA SER A 114 -12.94 -14.03 10.36
C SER A 114 -13.75 -15.22 10.94
N ARG A 115 -14.83 -15.63 10.27
CA ARG A 115 -15.65 -16.80 10.66
C ARG A 115 -15.02 -18.16 10.36
N SER A 116 -13.96 -18.18 9.56
CA SER A 116 -13.20 -19.38 9.19
C SER A 116 -11.98 -19.58 10.09
N LEU A 117 -11.75 -18.67 11.05
CA LEU A 117 -10.63 -18.80 11.97
C LEU A 117 -10.79 -20.03 12.87
N PRO A 118 -9.69 -20.74 13.19
CA PRO A 118 -9.71 -21.83 14.17
C PRO A 118 -10.32 -21.38 15.50
N PRO A 119 -11.08 -22.24 16.21
CA PRO A 119 -11.76 -21.87 17.46
C PRO A 119 -10.85 -21.22 18.50
N ALA A 120 -9.61 -21.72 18.61
CA ALA A 120 -8.58 -21.19 19.50
C ALA A 120 -8.23 -19.72 19.19
N ILE A 121 -8.00 -19.40 17.92
CA ILE A 121 -7.71 -18.03 17.47
C ILE A 121 -8.95 -17.14 17.60
N ALA A 122 -10.14 -17.65 17.25
CA ALA A 122 -11.39 -16.91 17.41
C ALA A 122 -11.65 -16.52 18.88
N CYS A 123 -11.40 -17.44 19.82
CA CYS A 123 -11.50 -17.20 21.26
C CYS A 123 -10.49 -16.12 21.71
N GLU A 124 -9.22 -16.22 21.30
CA GLU A 124 -8.18 -15.23 21.62
C GLU A 124 -8.54 -13.83 21.09
N LEU A 125 -9.05 -13.72 19.86
CA LEU A 125 -9.49 -12.44 19.31
C LEU A 125 -10.67 -11.86 20.09
N ALA A 126 -11.64 -12.69 20.49
CA ALA A 126 -12.78 -12.25 21.29
C ALA A 126 -12.35 -11.78 22.69
N SER A 127 -11.48 -12.54 23.37
CA SER A 127 -11.02 -12.23 24.73
C SER A 127 -10.13 -10.98 24.81
N THR A 128 -9.48 -10.61 23.71
CA THR A 128 -8.57 -9.45 23.64
C THR A 128 -9.15 -8.23 22.91
N GLU A 129 -10.46 -8.24 22.62
CA GLU A 129 -11.15 -7.20 21.85
C GLU A 129 -10.54 -6.91 20.46
N ARG A 130 -10.05 -7.97 19.80
CA ARG A 130 -9.42 -7.93 18.47
C ARG A 130 -10.28 -8.60 17.39
N GLU A 131 -11.59 -8.72 17.60
CA GLU A 131 -12.48 -9.19 16.54
C GLU A 131 -12.48 -8.21 15.35
N ALA A 132 -12.80 -8.71 14.15
CA ALA A 132 -12.76 -7.93 12.91
C ALA A 132 -13.53 -6.60 13.02
N TRP A 133 -14.73 -6.62 13.62
CA TRP A 133 -15.56 -5.42 13.79
C TRP A 133 -14.97 -4.44 14.83
N GLN A 134 -14.34 -4.94 15.89
CA GLN A 134 -13.66 -4.12 16.90
C GLN A 134 -12.43 -3.46 16.31
N LEU A 135 -11.59 -4.20 15.59
CA LEU A 135 -10.42 -3.68 14.88
C LEU A 135 -10.81 -2.63 13.85
N ALA A 136 -11.87 -2.87 13.06
CA ALA A 136 -12.40 -1.87 12.13
C ALA A 136 -12.84 -0.59 12.86
N ARG A 137 -13.55 -0.72 13.99
CA ARG A 137 -13.98 0.43 14.81
C ARG A 137 -12.79 1.18 15.40
N GLN A 138 -11.81 0.47 15.96
CA GLN A 138 -10.58 1.03 16.51
C GLN A 138 -9.80 1.80 15.43
N TYR A 139 -9.67 1.23 14.23
CA TYR A 139 -9.04 1.89 13.11
C TYR A 139 -9.77 3.18 12.70
N ARG A 140 -11.12 3.20 12.66
CA ARG A 140 -11.87 4.45 12.39
C ARG A 140 -11.62 5.51 13.47
N LYS A 141 -11.57 5.10 14.74
CA LYS A 141 -11.27 6.01 15.86
C LYS A 141 -9.86 6.57 15.74
N GLN A 142 -8.87 5.72 15.47
CA GLN A 142 -7.48 6.10 15.22
C GLN A 142 -7.40 7.12 14.09
N TYR A 143 -8.00 6.81 12.95
CA TYR A 143 -8.00 7.68 11.79
C TYR A 143 -8.67 9.04 12.06
N SER A 144 -9.81 9.05 12.76
CA SER A 144 -10.49 10.28 13.15
C SER A 144 -9.64 11.13 14.11
N ARG A 145 -8.87 10.49 15.00
CA ARG A 145 -7.91 11.15 15.88
C ARG A 145 -6.76 11.74 15.06
N ASP A 146 -6.21 10.99 14.11
CA ASP A 146 -5.12 11.46 13.26
C ASP A 146 -5.53 12.65 12.39
N LEU A 147 -6.74 12.63 11.83
CA LEU A 147 -7.32 13.77 11.08
C LEU A 147 -7.50 15.04 11.91
N ARG A 148 -7.77 14.90 13.22
CA ARG A 148 -7.87 16.03 14.15
C ARG A 148 -6.54 16.43 14.77
N GLY A 149 -5.55 15.54 14.74
CA GLY A 149 -4.20 15.74 15.25
C GLY A 149 -3.21 15.99 14.13
N LYS A 150 -2.36 14.99 13.84
CA LYS A 150 -1.22 15.09 12.91
C LYS A 150 -1.56 15.44 11.46
N TYR A 151 -2.81 15.23 11.04
CA TYR A 151 -3.30 15.60 9.70
C TYR A 151 -4.34 16.73 9.75
N SER A 152 -4.48 17.42 10.88
CA SER A 152 -5.30 18.64 10.93
C SER A 152 -4.69 19.71 10.03
N ILE A 153 -5.53 20.63 9.54
CA ILE A 153 -5.08 21.74 8.69
C ILE A 153 -3.98 22.53 9.40
N ALA A 154 -4.19 22.90 10.66
CA ALA A 154 -3.20 23.64 11.44
C ALA A 154 -1.88 22.86 11.59
N SER A 155 -1.93 21.57 11.94
CA SER A 155 -0.71 20.77 12.06
C SER A 155 0.03 20.63 10.73
N LEU A 156 -0.68 20.43 9.61
CA LEU A 156 -0.07 20.36 8.29
C LEU A 156 0.53 21.70 7.87
N GLU A 157 -0.15 22.81 8.12
CA GLU A 157 0.35 24.17 7.83
C GLU A 157 1.64 24.46 8.60
N THR A 158 1.69 24.15 9.91
CA THR A 158 2.91 24.27 10.72
C THR A 158 4.05 23.43 10.15
N ARG A 159 3.79 22.17 9.80
CA ARG A 159 4.83 21.25 9.29
C ARG A 159 5.33 21.66 7.91
N ILE A 160 4.45 22.14 7.04
CA ILE A 160 4.85 22.69 5.74
C ILE A 160 5.72 23.93 5.96
N GLY A 161 5.34 24.84 6.87
CA GLY A 161 6.14 26.02 7.18
C GLY A 161 7.48 25.70 7.85
N GLU A 162 7.57 24.63 8.65
CA GLU A 162 8.83 24.12 9.19
C GLU A 162 9.72 23.52 8.10
N ALA A 163 9.16 22.65 7.25
CA ALA A 163 9.90 22.08 6.12
C ALA A 163 10.39 23.16 5.15
N LEU A 164 9.56 24.19 4.91
CA LEU A 164 9.92 25.30 4.04
C LEU A 164 11.09 26.13 4.61
N ARG A 165 11.18 26.29 5.94
CA ARG A 165 12.34 26.96 6.56
C ARG A 165 13.63 26.16 6.48
N ALA A 166 13.55 24.86 6.21
CA ALA A 166 14.69 23.98 6.06
C ALA A 166 15.20 23.87 4.61
N VAL A 167 14.48 24.44 3.64
CA VAL A 167 14.93 24.49 2.23
C VAL A 167 15.62 25.83 1.91
N PRO A 168 16.43 25.88 0.83
CA PRO A 168 17.11 27.10 0.39
C PRO A 168 16.18 28.31 0.18
N ASP A 169 16.71 29.52 0.38
CA ASP A 169 15.93 30.77 0.37
C ASP A 169 15.26 31.06 -0.99
N ASP A 170 15.89 30.69 -2.10
CA ASP A 170 15.33 30.78 -3.44
C ASP A 170 14.07 29.91 -3.58
N VAL A 171 14.07 28.69 -3.02
CA VAL A 171 12.89 27.81 -2.96
C VAL A 171 11.79 28.42 -2.08
N GLN A 172 12.16 29.04 -0.95
CA GLN A 172 11.20 29.76 -0.10
C GLN A 172 10.56 30.95 -0.83
N GLN A 173 11.35 31.71 -1.59
CA GLN A 173 10.86 32.82 -2.41
C GLN A 173 9.94 32.31 -3.52
N ALA A 174 10.34 31.24 -4.22
CA ALA A 174 9.52 30.58 -5.23
C ALA A 174 8.16 30.15 -4.66
N PHE A 175 8.16 29.55 -3.47
CA PHE A 175 6.95 29.08 -2.80
C PHE A 175 5.98 30.23 -2.48
N ARG A 176 6.51 31.40 -2.08
CA ARG A 176 5.72 32.56 -1.66
C ARG A 176 5.33 33.49 -2.81
N HIS A 177 5.91 33.33 -4.00
CA HIS A 177 5.60 34.15 -5.16
C HIS A 177 4.09 34.13 -5.48
N SER A 178 3.52 35.26 -5.90
CA SER A 178 2.08 35.40 -6.16
C SER A 178 1.58 34.47 -7.26
N ASP A 179 2.39 34.30 -8.30
CA ASP A 179 2.03 33.54 -9.50
C ASP A 179 2.38 32.04 -9.40
N THR A 180 2.91 31.60 -8.25
CA THR A 180 3.15 30.18 -7.99
C THR A 180 1.84 29.42 -7.97
N ARG A 181 1.78 28.36 -8.76
CA ARG A 181 0.60 27.51 -8.94
C ARG A 181 0.76 26.22 -8.14
N ILE A 182 -0.36 25.69 -7.66
CA ILE A 182 -0.40 24.34 -7.09
C ILE A 182 -1.08 23.45 -8.12
N VAL A 183 -0.36 22.44 -8.61
CA VAL A 183 -0.79 21.54 -9.67
C VAL A 183 -1.01 20.15 -9.12
N VAL A 184 -2.18 19.59 -9.41
CA VAL A 184 -2.63 18.29 -8.90
C VAL A 184 -2.73 17.29 -10.04
N PRO A 185 -2.06 16.13 -9.93
CA PRO A 185 -2.25 15.02 -10.85
C PRO A 185 -3.64 14.42 -10.66
N ARG A 186 -4.29 14.11 -11.78
CA ARG A 186 -5.53 13.34 -11.85
C ARG A 186 -5.28 12.12 -12.71
N HIS A 187 -5.40 10.96 -12.08
CA HIS A 187 -4.95 9.70 -12.62
C HIS A 187 -6.10 8.73 -12.81
N SER A 188 -6.00 7.90 -13.85
CA SER A 188 -6.99 6.88 -14.18
C SER A 188 -6.70 5.57 -13.44
N PHE A 189 -7.74 5.00 -12.85
CA PHE A 189 -7.68 3.70 -12.19
C PHE A 189 -8.73 2.79 -12.79
N THR A 190 -8.37 1.53 -12.99
CA THR A 190 -9.31 0.49 -13.40
C THR A 190 -9.26 -0.62 -12.36
N ARG A 191 -10.42 -1.14 -11.97
CA ARG A 191 -10.45 -2.31 -11.08
C ARG A 191 -10.02 -3.54 -11.87
N PHE A 192 -9.28 -4.41 -11.21
CA PHE A 192 -9.01 -5.73 -11.75
C PHE A 192 -9.16 -6.80 -10.69
N TYR A 193 -9.39 -8.01 -11.16
CA TYR A 193 -9.40 -9.24 -10.38
C TYR A 193 -8.26 -10.13 -10.87
N SER A 194 -7.62 -10.84 -9.95
CA SER A 194 -6.47 -11.69 -10.28
C SER A 194 -6.82 -12.87 -11.19
N GLY A 195 -8.10 -13.20 -11.33
CA GLY A 195 -8.58 -14.17 -12.31
C GLY A 195 -10.11 -14.25 -12.41
N ALA A 196 -10.56 -15.07 -13.36
CA ALA A 196 -11.98 -15.30 -13.66
C ALA A 196 -12.81 -15.72 -12.43
N ASN A 197 -12.23 -16.51 -11.52
CA ASN A 197 -12.90 -16.94 -10.30
C ASN A 197 -13.12 -15.77 -9.33
N GLU A 198 -12.09 -14.96 -9.05
CA GLU A 198 -12.23 -13.77 -8.19
C GLU A 198 -13.22 -12.76 -8.81
N ALA A 199 -13.18 -12.57 -10.13
CA ALA A 199 -14.14 -11.72 -10.84
C ALA A 199 -15.58 -12.19 -10.65
N ARG A 200 -15.85 -13.49 -10.89
CA ARG A 200 -17.18 -14.09 -10.68
C ARG A 200 -17.66 -13.97 -9.23
N ARG A 201 -16.77 -14.15 -8.25
CA ARG A 201 -17.06 -13.94 -6.81
C ARG A 201 -17.53 -12.52 -6.49
N ASN A 202 -17.11 -11.55 -7.30
CA ASN A 202 -17.49 -10.15 -7.18
C ASN A 202 -18.60 -9.73 -8.15
N GLY A 203 -19.24 -10.68 -8.84
CA GLY A 203 -20.36 -10.41 -9.75
C GLY A 203 -19.94 -9.92 -11.14
N VAL A 204 -18.65 -10.00 -11.47
CA VAL A 204 -18.11 -9.63 -12.77
C VAL A 204 -18.10 -10.84 -13.70
N LYS A 205 -18.58 -10.66 -14.93
CA LYS A 205 -18.57 -11.70 -15.97
C LYS A 205 -17.29 -11.54 -16.80
N PRO A 206 -16.27 -12.39 -16.63
CA PRO A 206 -15.05 -12.34 -17.44
C PRO A 206 -15.38 -12.65 -18.91
N SER A 207 -14.71 -11.98 -19.84
CA SER A 207 -14.83 -12.26 -21.27
C SER A 207 -13.98 -13.49 -21.62
N PRO A 208 -14.45 -14.45 -22.43
CA PRO A 208 -13.57 -15.48 -22.98
C PRO A 208 -12.51 -14.81 -23.88
N PRO A 209 -11.20 -15.15 -23.81
CA PRO A 209 -10.57 -16.30 -23.17
C PRO A 209 -9.81 -15.94 -21.86
N ASP A 210 -10.32 -15.05 -21.01
CA ASP A 210 -9.66 -14.58 -19.77
C ASP A 210 -9.55 -15.64 -18.64
N ALA A 211 -9.57 -16.93 -18.98
CA ALA A 211 -9.61 -18.04 -18.03
C ALA A 211 -8.35 -18.14 -17.14
N THR A 212 -7.26 -17.44 -17.50
CA THR A 212 -5.99 -17.41 -16.74
C THR A 212 -5.40 -15.99 -16.57
N SER A 213 -6.11 -14.93 -16.99
CA SER A 213 -5.60 -13.55 -17.01
C SER A 213 -6.29 -12.64 -15.99
N LEU A 214 -5.66 -11.50 -15.71
CA LEU A 214 -6.24 -10.38 -14.97
C LEU A 214 -7.56 -9.97 -15.62
N VAL A 215 -8.65 -9.97 -14.85
CA VAL A 215 -9.97 -9.58 -15.35
C VAL A 215 -10.23 -8.13 -14.97
N MET A 216 -10.26 -7.25 -15.97
CA MET A 216 -10.59 -5.84 -15.77
C MET A 216 -12.09 -5.68 -15.52
N ASP A 217 -12.46 -4.84 -14.55
CA ASP A 217 -13.85 -4.60 -14.14
C ASP A 217 -14.27 -3.16 -14.38
N GLY A 218 -15.18 -3.01 -15.34
CA GLY A 218 -15.87 -1.77 -15.64
C GLY A 218 -14.99 -0.71 -16.31
N PHE A 219 -15.53 0.50 -16.36
CA PHE A 219 -14.83 1.66 -16.90
C PHE A 219 -13.79 2.19 -15.92
N SER A 220 -12.68 2.69 -16.48
CA SER A 220 -11.70 3.43 -15.70
C SER A 220 -12.34 4.65 -15.04
N PHE A 221 -11.89 4.97 -13.84
CA PHE A 221 -12.33 6.13 -13.09
C PHE A 221 -11.14 6.97 -12.68
N PHE A 222 -11.33 8.29 -12.69
CA PHE A 222 -10.26 9.21 -12.34
C PHE A 222 -10.29 9.58 -10.86
N ARG A 223 -9.10 9.76 -10.29
CA ARG A 223 -8.92 10.35 -8.96
C ARG A 223 -7.81 11.39 -9.00
N ASP A 224 -8.06 12.50 -8.33
CA ASP A 224 -7.00 13.44 -8.00
C ASP A 224 -6.05 12.79 -7.00
N ALA A 225 -4.78 13.17 -7.06
CA ALA A 225 -3.81 12.86 -6.03
C ALA A 225 -4.38 13.20 -4.65
N MET A 226 -4.02 12.39 -3.67
CA MET A 226 -4.63 12.46 -2.35
C MET A 226 -3.61 12.85 -1.29
N LEU A 227 -2.36 12.50 -1.51
CA LEU A 227 -1.30 12.68 -0.53
C LEU A 227 -0.18 13.58 -1.04
N GLY A 228 -0.27 14.12 -2.26
CA GLY A 228 0.68 15.09 -2.74
C GLY A 228 0.13 16.01 -3.82
N ALA A 229 0.84 17.13 -4.02
CA ALA A 229 0.62 18.07 -5.11
C ALA A 229 1.97 18.68 -5.52
N TYR A 230 2.05 19.13 -6.77
CA TYR A 230 3.19 19.86 -7.28
C TYR A 230 3.00 21.35 -7.01
N VAL A 231 4.09 22.02 -6.66
CA VAL A 231 4.16 23.48 -6.58
C VAL A 231 5.04 23.92 -7.72
N VAL A 232 4.47 24.80 -8.54
CA VAL A 232 5.01 25.18 -9.83
C VAL A 232 5.26 26.68 -9.80
N PRO A 233 6.53 27.11 -9.66
CA PRO A 233 6.91 28.51 -9.69
C PRO A 233 6.54 29.17 -11.04
N PRO A 234 6.61 30.51 -11.14
CA PRO A 234 6.49 31.23 -12.41
C PRO A 234 7.56 30.74 -13.39
N LYS A 235 7.24 30.78 -14.69
CA LYS A 235 8.11 30.27 -15.76
C LYS A 235 9.53 30.85 -15.75
N ASP A 236 9.66 32.12 -15.37
CA ASP A 236 10.94 32.84 -15.37
C ASP A 236 11.68 32.72 -14.03
N HIS A 237 11.16 31.94 -13.09
CA HIS A 237 11.80 31.70 -11.79
C HIS A 237 12.88 30.62 -11.92
N PRO A 238 14.08 30.79 -11.32
CA PRO A 238 15.19 29.83 -11.46
C PRO A 238 14.97 28.47 -10.75
N VAL A 239 13.96 28.40 -9.88
CA VAL A 239 13.64 27.19 -9.11
C VAL A 239 12.71 26.30 -9.91
N GLN A 240 13.11 25.03 -10.09
CA GLN A 240 12.27 24.03 -10.74
C GLN A 240 11.04 23.70 -9.88
N PRO A 241 9.97 23.14 -10.48
CA PRO A 241 8.83 22.70 -9.70
C PRO A 241 9.24 21.64 -8.66
N PHE A 242 8.50 21.57 -7.56
CA PHE A 242 8.78 20.63 -6.47
C PHE A 242 7.47 19.97 -6.03
N VAL A 243 7.57 18.84 -5.33
CA VAL A 243 6.40 18.12 -4.81
C VAL A 243 6.29 18.33 -3.31
N VAL A 244 5.07 18.62 -2.85
CA VAL A 244 4.73 18.58 -1.43
C VAL A 244 3.92 17.32 -1.19
N SER A 245 4.45 16.42 -0.35
CA SER A 245 3.95 15.06 -0.23
C SER A 245 3.89 14.55 1.20
N LEU A 246 2.78 13.88 1.54
CA LEU A 246 2.64 13.09 2.74
C LEU A 246 3.16 11.64 2.59
N ALA A 247 3.44 11.17 1.38
CA ALA A 247 3.88 9.81 1.12
C ALA A 247 5.33 9.71 0.60
N GLY A 248 5.98 10.85 0.38
CA GLY A 248 7.40 10.94 0.03
C GLY A 248 8.30 10.79 1.26
N PHE A 249 9.58 10.61 1.01
CA PHE A 249 10.62 10.59 2.04
C PHE A 249 10.73 11.93 2.77
N TYR A 250 10.60 13.02 2.01
CA TYR A 250 10.54 14.39 2.53
C TYR A 250 9.17 15.00 2.27
N LEU A 251 8.76 15.93 3.15
CA LEU A 251 7.50 16.66 2.96
C LEU A 251 7.56 17.58 1.74
N ILE A 252 8.72 18.17 1.46
CA ILE A 252 9.01 18.95 0.25
C ILE A 252 10.18 18.25 -0.43
N ASP A 253 9.97 17.82 -1.67
CA ASP A 253 10.98 17.09 -2.45
C ASP A 253 11.13 17.74 -3.83
N ASP A 254 12.36 17.78 -4.32
CA ASP A 254 12.71 18.38 -5.60
C ASP A 254 12.41 17.39 -6.73
N ILE A 255 11.83 17.84 -7.85
CA ILE A 255 11.58 16.94 -8.99
C ILE A 255 12.81 16.74 -9.87
N ARG A 256 13.95 17.38 -9.54
CA ARG A 256 15.19 17.34 -10.32
C ARG A 256 15.40 15.95 -10.93
N GLN A 257 15.54 15.91 -12.25
CA GLN A 257 15.96 14.70 -12.93
C GLN A 257 17.29 14.25 -12.30
N PRO A 258 17.45 12.97 -11.90
CA PRO A 258 18.78 12.43 -11.87
C PRO A 258 19.30 12.62 -13.30
N GLY A 259 20.32 13.47 -13.46
CA GLY A 259 20.95 13.68 -14.76
C GLY A 259 21.31 12.33 -15.37
N PRO A 260 21.41 12.25 -16.72
CA PRO A 260 21.88 11.02 -17.33
C PRO A 260 23.19 10.61 -16.63
N PRO A 261 23.38 9.32 -16.30
CA PRO A 261 24.61 8.87 -15.68
C PRO A 261 25.78 9.42 -16.48
N ALA A 262 26.70 10.12 -15.80
CA ALA A 262 27.90 10.61 -16.42
C ALA A 262 28.61 9.42 -17.09
N GLY A 263 28.71 9.47 -18.41
CA GLY A 263 29.36 8.45 -19.24
C GLY A 263 28.42 7.30 -19.61
N ASN A 264 27.91 7.33 -20.84
CA ASN A 264 28.46 6.53 -21.94
C ASN A 264 27.79 6.98 -23.24
N GLY A 265 28.62 7.40 -24.19
CA GLY A 265 28.18 7.94 -25.47
C GLY A 265 27.29 6.97 -26.23
N TYR A 266 26.09 7.43 -26.54
CA TYR A 266 25.32 6.98 -27.69
C TYR A 266 24.73 8.24 -28.33
N GLU A 267 25.48 8.83 -29.26
CA GLU A 267 24.89 9.62 -30.33
C GLU A 267 24.03 8.66 -31.15
N GLY A 268 22.71 8.72 -30.97
CA GLY A 268 21.73 7.91 -31.67
C GLY A 268 20.52 8.78 -31.97
N GLY A 269 20.36 9.11 -33.25
CA GLY A 269 19.53 10.20 -33.76
C GLY A 269 18.10 10.29 -33.23
N GLN A 270 17.65 11.52 -33.01
CA GLN A 270 16.25 11.85 -33.10
C GLN A 270 16.07 13.22 -33.77
N ALA A 271 15.32 13.16 -34.87
CA ALA A 271 15.16 14.18 -35.89
C ALA A 271 14.39 15.42 -35.41
N ASP A 272 14.74 16.53 -36.06
CA ASP A 272 13.93 17.73 -36.37
C ASP A 272 12.46 17.66 -35.94
N SER A 273 12.24 17.89 -34.66
CA SER A 273 10.94 18.30 -34.12
C SER A 273 11.20 19.61 -33.41
N ALA A 274 10.51 20.68 -33.84
CA ALA A 274 10.55 21.96 -33.15
C ALA A 274 10.38 21.73 -31.64
N PRO A 275 11.10 22.47 -30.78
CA PRO A 275 11.00 22.29 -29.33
C PRO A 275 9.52 22.37 -28.95
N PRO A 276 8.99 21.38 -28.20
CA PRO A 276 7.61 21.41 -27.79
C PRO A 276 7.35 22.72 -27.04
N PRO A 277 6.16 23.34 -27.19
CA PRO A 277 5.86 24.61 -26.53
C PRO A 277 6.12 24.49 -25.03
N ASP A 278 6.65 25.54 -24.40
CA ASP A 278 7.18 25.48 -23.03
C ASP A 278 6.19 24.96 -21.97
N SER A 279 4.88 25.13 -22.21
CA SER A 279 3.83 24.54 -21.38
C SER A 279 3.86 23.00 -21.42
N GLN A 280 4.17 22.38 -22.56
CA GLN A 280 4.36 20.94 -22.66
C GLN A 280 5.66 20.47 -22.00
N ILE A 281 6.73 21.28 -22.00
CA ILE A 281 7.99 20.94 -21.32
C ILE A 281 7.82 20.95 -19.79
N GLU A 282 7.14 21.97 -19.25
CA GLU A 282 6.84 22.08 -17.83
C GLU A 282 6.00 20.88 -17.35
N PHE A 283 4.96 20.50 -18.11
CA PHE A 283 4.17 19.31 -17.80
C PHE A 283 4.91 18.00 -18.06
N ARG A 284 5.91 17.96 -18.95
CA ARG A 284 6.73 16.77 -19.20
C ARG A 284 7.55 16.39 -17.97
N ALA A 285 8.24 17.34 -17.34
CA ALA A 285 9.00 17.08 -16.12
C ALA A 285 8.09 16.58 -14.97
N LEU A 286 6.92 17.19 -14.82
CA LEU A 286 5.91 16.73 -13.86
C LEU A 286 5.40 15.32 -14.18
N HIS A 287 5.17 15.01 -15.45
CA HIS A 287 4.70 13.71 -15.90
C HIS A 287 5.77 12.63 -15.70
N GLU A 288 7.02 12.89 -16.08
CA GLU A 288 8.15 11.97 -15.87
C GLU A 288 8.38 11.68 -14.39
N HIS A 289 8.40 12.72 -13.55
CA HIS A 289 8.50 12.54 -12.11
C HIS A 289 7.30 11.76 -11.56
N PHE A 290 6.08 12.08 -12.01
CA PHE A 290 4.87 11.40 -11.57
C PHE A 290 4.87 9.91 -11.94
N VAL A 291 5.26 9.53 -13.15
CA VAL A 291 5.30 8.13 -13.58
C VAL A 291 6.25 7.31 -12.70
N ARG A 292 7.40 7.89 -12.32
CA ARG A 292 8.39 7.23 -11.45
C ARG A 292 7.96 7.22 -9.97
N HIS A 293 7.28 8.26 -9.51
CA HIS A 293 7.01 8.51 -8.09
C HIS A 293 5.52 8.68 -7.77
N SER A 294 4.63 8.01 -8.50
CA SER A 294 3.18 8.14 -8.28
C SER A 294 2.76 7.75 -6.86
N GLY A 295 3.52 6.85 -6.23
CA GLY A 295 3.40 6.51 -4.80
C GLY A 295 3.55 7.71 -3.87
N HIS A 296 4.37 8.72 -4.20
CA HIS A 296 4.52 9.93 -3.38
C HIS A 296 3.25 10.81 -3.43
N THR A 297 2.41 10.72 -4.46
CA THR A 297 1.23 11.59 -4.58
C THR A 297 -0.08 10.86 -4.25
N PHE A 298 -0.13 9.55 -4.42
CA PHE A 298 -1.30 8.72 -4.11
C PHE A 298 -1.16 7.86 -2.85
N GLY A 299 0.06 7.63 -2.36
CA GLY A 299 0.35 6.65 -1.31
C GLY A 299 0.23 5.20 -1.77
N HIS A 300 0.16 4.31 -0.80
CA HIS A 300 -0.16 2.91 -1.01
C HIS A 300 -1.56 2.74 -1.60
N ARG A 301 -1.62 2.07 -2.74
CA ARG A 301 -2.86 1.81 -3.46
C ARG A 301 -3.38 0.42 -3.12
N PRO A 302 -4.70 0.19 -3.19
CA PRO A 302 -5.22 -1.16 -3.14
C PRO A 302 -4.68 -2.01 -4.30
N ASN A 303 -4.22 -3.23 -3.99
CA ASN A 303 -3.64 -4.17 -4.96
C ASN A 303 -4.63 -4.68 -6.03
N TYR A 304 -5.87 -4.20 -6.05
CA TYR A 304 -6.90 -4.55 -7.04
C TYR A 304 -7.21 -3.40 -8.00
N LEU A 305 -6.37 -2.36 -7.98
CA LEU A 305 -6.46 -1.24 -8.91
C LEU A 305 -5.24 -1.24 -9.81
N ALA A 306 -5.50 -1.33 -11.11
CA ALA A 306 -4.53 -1.09 -12.15
C ALA A 306 -4.49 0.41 -12.44
N GLN A 307 -3.28 0.90 -12.70
CA GLN A 307 -3.04 2.27 -13.14
C GLN A 307 -2.86 2.31 -14.65
N ASP A 308 -3.33 3.37 -15.26
CA ASP A 308 -2.93 3.77 -16.61
C ASP A 308 -2.12 5.07 -16.49
N PRO A 309 -0.78 4.99 -16.44
CA PRO A 309 0.09 6.15 -16.30
C PRO A 309 -0.04 7.15 -17.44
N ASP A 310 -0.32 6.68 -18.64
CA ASP A 310 -0.43 7.53 -19.83
C ASP A 310 -1.73 8.35 -19.80
N ALA A 311 -2.74 7.90 -19.05
CA ALA A 311 -3.99 8.61 -18.81
C ALA A 311 -3.93 9.60 -17.61
N THR A 312 -2.76 10.18 -17.32
CA THR A 312 -2.59 11.20 -16.27
C THR A 312 -2.78 12.61 -16.82
N THR A 313 -3.68 13.37 -16.20
CA THR A 313 -3.86 14.81 -16.48
C THR A 313 -3.42 15.64 -15.27
N PHE A 314 -3.06 16.90 -15.51
CA PHE A 314 -2.65 17.82 -14.45
C PHE A 314 -3.56 19.04 -14.48
N HIS A 315 -4.00 19.51 -13.31
CA HIS A 315 -4.81 20.70 -13.20
C HIS A 315 -4.38 21.56 -12.02
N ALA A 316 -4.46 22.88 -12.18
CA ALA A 316 -4.17 23.81 -11.10
C ALA A 316 -5.36 23.92 -10.15
N ILE A 317 -5.09 24.02 -8.84
CA ILE A 317 -6.11 24.33 -7.84
C ILE A 317 -6.01 25.81 -7.42
N PRO A 318 -7.15 26.46 -7.14
CA PRO A 318 -7.16 27.88 -6.77
C PRO A 318 -6.53 28.08 -5.39
N ARG A 319 -5.69 29.11 -5.27
CA ARG A 319 -5.11 29.54 -4.01
C ARG A 319 -6.18 30.18 -3.12
N LYS A 320 -6.20 29.79 -1.85
CA LYS A 320 -7.04 30.40 -0.80
C LYS A 320 -6.13 30.83 0.34
N GLY A 321 -5.65 32.08 0.26
CA GLY A 321 -4.63 32.59 1.17
C GLY A 321 -3.22 32.20 0.73
N SER A 322 -2.37 31.81 1.68
CA SER A 322 -1.01 31.37 1.39
C SER A 322 -0.96 30.00 0.69
N VAL A 323 0.18 29.67 0.09
CA VAL A 323 0.40 28.37 -0.56
C VAL A 323 0.40 27.27 0.51
N GLU A 324 1.00 27.53 1.68
CA GLU A 324 1.03 26.62 2.83
C GLU A 324 -0.38 26.29 3.29
N GLN A 325 -1.23 27.30 3.45
CA GLN A 325 -2.61 27.13 3.88
C GLN A 325 -3.43 26.38 2.84
N THR A 326 -3.21 26.67 1.55
CA THR A 326 -3.90 25.98 0.45
C THR A 326 -3.50 24.50 0.40
N LEU A 327 -2.19 24.21 0.48
CA LEU A 327 -1.67 22.84 0.51
C LEU A 327 -2.11 22.08 1.75
N ALA A 328 -2.09 22.69 2.94
CA ALA A 328 -2.54 22.06 4.17
C ALA A 328 -4.02 21.66 4.08
N ARG A 329 -4.89 22.52 3.54
CA ARG A 329 -6.31 22.19 3.29
C ARG A 329 -6.46 21.08 2.26
N TYR A 330 -5.70 21.15 1.16
CA TYR A 330 -5.73 20.16 0.11
C TYR A 330 -5.30 18.78 0.64
N LEU A 331 -4.17 18.69 1.34
CA LEU A 331 -3.63 17.47 1.93
C LEU A 331 -4.55 16.93 3.04
N HIS A 332 -5.09 17.78 3.92
CA HIS A 332 -6.07 17.35 4.92
C HIS A 332 -7.29 16.66 4.28
N ASN A 333 -7.87 17.30 3.25
CA ASN A 333 -8.99 16.72 2.52
C ASN A 333 -8.55 15.51 1.68
N GLY A 334 -7.33 15.52 1.21
CA GLY A 334 -6.67 14.44 0.52
C GLY A 334 -6.54 13.19 1.39
N VAL A 335 -6.12 13.31 2.65
CA VAL A 335 -6.13 12.21 3.63
C VAL A 335 -7.53 11.64 3.80
N LYS A 336 -8.59 12.49 3.88
CA LYS A 336 -10.00 12.03 3.87
C LYS A 336 -10.37 11.23 2.62
N ARG A 337 -9.93 11.66 1.44
CA ARG A 337 -10.14 10.92 0.18
C ARG A 337 -9.37 9.61 0.19
N TYR A 338 -8.10 9.63 0.63
CA TYR A 338 -7.24 8.46 0.74
C TYR A 338 -7.82 7.40 1.68
N TYR A 339 -8.42 7.82 2.80
CA TYR A 339 -9.12 6.90 3.68
C TYR A 339 -10.29 6.20 3.02
N ARG A 340 -11.07 6.90 2.19
CA ARG A 340 -12.18 6.29 1.45
C ARG A 340 -11.70 5.41 0.29
N PHE A 341 -10.53 5.72 -0.26
CA PHE A 341 -9.97 5.06 -1.44
C PHE A 341 -9.14 3.82 -1.10
N ALA A 342 -8.11 3.97 -0.27
CA ALA A 342 -7.13 2.94 0.04
C ALA A 342 -7.28 2.36 1.45
N ALA A 343 -7.74 3.20 2.38
CA ALA A 343 -7.72 2.86 3.81
C ALA A 343 -9.09 2.38 4.35
N ALA A 344 -10.11 2.20 3.50
CA ALA A 344 -11.50 2.06 3.93
C ALA A 344 -11.87 0.67 4.47
N GLY A 345 -11.24 0.18 5.54
CA GLY A 345 -11.65 -1.05 6.22
C GLY A 345 -11.63 -2.32 5.33
N PRO A 346 -12.26 -3.43 5.77
CA PRO A 346 -12.18 -4.72 5.08
C PRO A 346 -12.88 -4.72 3.72
N ARG A 347 -12.39 -5.55 2.78
CA ARG A 347 -12.94 -5.75 1.42
C ARG A 347 -14.44 -6.11 1.43
N GLU A 348 -14.92 -6.72 2.52
CA GLU A 348 -16.32 -7.08 2.76
C GLU A 348 -17.32 -5.93 2.66
N ARG A 349 -16.90 -4.67 2.90
CA ARG A 349 -17.79 -3.52 2.72
C ARG A 349 -18.06 -3.20 1.25
N VAL A 350 -17.23 -3.70 0.35
CA VAL A 350 -17.34 -3.48 -1.10
C VAL A 350 -18.01 -4.67 -1.78
N ALA A 351 -17.77 -5.89 -1.31
CA ALA A 351 -18.51 -7.09 -1.73
C ALA A 351 -19.88 -7.10 -1.05
N ARG A 352 -20.83 -6.39 -1.67
CA ARG A 352 -22.10 -5.96 -1.07
C ARG A 352 -22.88 -7.06 -0.32
N ASP A 353 -22.81 -8.32 -0.75
CA ASP A 353 -23.54 -9.42 -0.09
C ASP A 353 -22.91 -10.83 -0.27
N SER A 354 -21.92 -11.01 -1.15
CA SER A 354 -21.65 -12.34 -1.72
C SER A 354 -20.90 -13.32 -0.82
N HIS A 355 -20.16 -12.86 0.21
CA HIS A 355 -19.25 -13.74 0.99
C HIS A 355 -19.27 -13.55 2.51
N ARG A 356 -20.18 -12.75 3.06
CA ARG A 356 -20.29 -12.53 4.53
C ARG A 356 -20.53 -13.82 5.33
N ASN A 357 -21.07 -14.84 4.67
CA ASN A 357 -21.34 -16.16 5.23
C ASN A 357 -20.39 -17.25 4.72
N ALA A 358 -19.42 -16.91 3.86
CA ALA A 358 -18.45 -17.88 3.38
C ALA A 358 -17.61 -18.41 4.55
N ARG A 359 -17.40 -19.73 4.57
CA ARG A 359 -16.54 -20.41 5.52
C ARG A 359 -15.47 -21.16 4.73
N GLN A 360 -14.28 -20.62 4.73
CA GLN A 360 -13.13 -21.24 4.12
C GLN A 360 -12.83 -22.55 4.84
N ALA A 361 -12.57 -23.61 4.07
CA ALA A 361 -12.10 -24.86 4.63
C ALA A 361 -10.72 -24.65 5.25
N LEU A 362 -10.57 -25.07 6.50
CA LEU A 362 -9.27 -25.22 7.14
C LEU A 362 -8.59 -26.47 6.58
N CYS A 363 -7.26 -26.48 6.53
CA CYS A 363 -6.53 -27.71 6.29
C CYS A 363 -6.88 -28.73 7.40
N ASP A 364 -7.09 -29.99 7.05
CA ASP A 364 -7.19 -31.05 8.05
C ASP A 364 -5.89 -31.07 8.85
N ALA A 365 -5.97 -31.01 10.18
CA ALA A 365 -4.80 -31.13 11.06
C ALA A 365 -3.97 -32.41 10.80
N GLY A 366 -4.55 -33.41 10.10
CA GLY A 366 -3.88 -34.64 9.66
C GLY A 366 -3.41 -34.67 8.20
N THR A 367 -3.32 -33.53 7.50
CA THR A 367 -2.71 -33.46 6.15
C THR A 367 -1.25 -33.00 6.16
N PHE A 368 -0.68 -32.74 7.34
CA PHE A 368 0.75 -32.46 7.50
C PHE A 368 1.64 -33.69 7.27
N ASP A 369 1.08 -34.92 7.22
CA ASP A 369 1.84 -36.16 7.01
C ASP A 369 1.89 -36.64 5.54
N GLY A 370 1.40 -35.85 4.57
CA GLY A 370 1.61 -36.14 3.15
C GLY A 370 0.92 -37.40 2.60
N LEU A 371 -0.02 -38.01 3.33
CA LEU A 371 -0.78 -39.18 2.85
C LEU A 371 -2.20 -38.81 2.41
N SER A 372 -2.50 -39.15 1.16
CA SER A 372 -3.84 -39.03 0.57
C SER A 372 -4.86 -39.92 1.29
N PRO A 373 -6.18 -39.61 1.19
CA PRO A 373 -7.23 -40.43 1.82
C PRO A 373 -7.20 -41.92 1.41
N ARG A 374 -6.74 -42.24 0.20
CA ARG A 374 -6.55 -43.63 -0.26
C ARG A 374 -5.42 -44.36 0.48
N GLN A 375 -4.36 -43.66 0.84
CA GLN A 375 -3.23 -44.24 1.57
C GLN A 375 -3.56 -44.49 3.05
N ARG A 376 -4.53 -43.77 3.61
CA ARG A 376 -5.07 -44.03 4.96
C ARG A 376 -5.93 -45.29 5.05
N ALA A 377 -6.54 -45.73 3.94
CA ALA A 377 -7.41 -46.91 3.91
C ALA A 377 -6.64 -48.23 3.75
N GLN A 378 -5.31 -48.18 3.64
CA GLN A 378 -4.44 -49.34 3.45
C GLN A 378 -3.51 -49.63 4.65
N VAL A 379 -3.70 -48.92 5.77
CA VAL A 379 -2.98 -49.15 7.04
C VAL A 379 -3.89 -49.85 8.03
#